data_AF-A0A9E6EPP4-F1
#
_entry.id   AF-A0A9E6EPP4-F1
#
_cell.length_a   1.000
_cell.length_b   1.000
_cell.length_c   1.000
_cell.angle_alpha   90.00
_cell.angle_beta   90.00
_cell.angle_gamma   90.00
#
_symmetry.space_group_name_H-M   'P 1'
#
loop_
_entity.id
_entity.type
_entity.pdbx_description
1 polymer ?
#
loop_
_entity_poly.entity_id
_entity_poly.type
_entity_poly.pdbx_seq_one_letter_code
_entity_poly.pdbx_strand_id
1 'polypeptide(L)' 'MVFSKPTGYALRALAVLPEDGPFVRARDIAREVGVPAPYLAKILYTLATRG' A
#
# COMPACT_ATOMS: atom_id res chain seq x y z
N MET A 1 -15.99 2.27 -14.81
CA MET A 1 -14.67 1.72 -14.43
C MET A 1 -14.85 0.99 -13.11
N VAL A 2 -14.56 -0.31 -13.03
CA VAL A 2 -14.75 -1.10 -11.79
C VAL A 2 -13.43 -1.16 -11.04
N PHE A 3 -13.39 -0.58 -9.84
CA PHE A 3 -12.23 -0.68 -8.97
C PHE A 3 -12.22 -2.04 -8.28
N SER A 4 -11.15 -2.81 -8.48
CA SER A 4 -10.95 -4.08 -7.80
C SER A 4 -10.57 -3.87 -6.33
N LYS A 5 -10.83 -4.84 -5.45
CA LYS A 5 -10.33 -4.84 -4.06
C LYS A 5 -8.83 -4.46 -3.94
N PRO A 6 -7.90 -5.03 -4.75
CA PRO A 6 -6.50 -4.60 -4.76
C PRO A 6 -6.31 -3.10 -4.97
N THR A 7 -7.13 -2.49 -5.83
CA THR A 7 -7.05 -1.06 -6.11
C THR A 7 -7.46 -0.23 -4.89
N GLY A 8 -8.51 -0.64 -4.18
CA GLY A 8 -8.90 0.00 -2.93
C GLY A 8 -7.82 -0.07 -1.85
N TYR A 9 -7.12 -1.21 -1.75
CA TYR A 9 -6.01 -1.35 -0.81
C TYR A 9 -4.79 -0.51 -1.21
N ALA A 10 -4.48 -0.41 -2.50
CA ALA A 10 -3.43 0.47 -3.00
C ALA A 10 -3.69 1.92 -2.62
N LEU A 11 -4.90 2.43 -2.89
CA LEU A 11 -5.28 3.80 -2.57
C LEU A 11 -5.21 4.09 -1.06
N ARG A 12 -5.70 3.17 -0.22
CA ARG A 12 -5.60 3.32 1.25
C ARG A 12 -4.15 3.38 1.73
N ALA A 13 -3.29 2.53 1.19
CA ALA A 13 -1.88 2.52 1.54
C ALA A 13 -1.15 3.80 1.10
N LEU A 14 -1.48 4.32 -0.09
CA LEU A 14 -0.95 5.59 -0.57
C LEU A 14 -1.45 6.79 0.26
N ALA A 15 -2.69 6.74 0.76
CA ALA A 15 -3.26 7.81 1.57
C ALA A 15 -2.61 7.97 2.96
N VAL A 16 -1.93 6.93 3.46
CA VAL A 16 -1.21 6.95 4.75
C VAL A 16 0.31 7.01 4.59
N LEU A 17 0.80 7.02 3.34
CA LEU A 17 2.21 7.16 3.06
C LEU A 17 2.64 8.60 3.44
N PRO A 18 3.70 8.76 4.25
CA PRO A 18 4.22 10.09 4.53
C PRO A 18 4.73 10.74 3.24
N GLU A 19 4.37 12.01 3.01
CA GLU A 19 4.86 12.78 1.87
C GLU A 19 6.37 13.06 1.99
N ASP A 20 6.83 13.35 3.21
CA ASP A 20 8.22 13.53 3.59
C ASP A 20 8.49 12.83 4.92
N GLY A 21 9.67 12.23 5.09
CA GLY A 21 10.07 11.60 6.34
C GLY A 21 10.88 10.31 6.21
N PRO A 22 11.08 9.57 7.32
CA PRO A 22 11.85 8.34 7.31
C PRO A 22 11.10 7.23 6.56
N PHE A 23 11.86 6.31 5.97
CA PHE A 23 11.30 5.12 5.33
C PHE A 23 10.43 4.32 6.32
N VAL A 24 9.19 4.05 5.93
CA VAL A 24 8.25 3.21 6.67
C VAL A 24 8.23 1.80 6.09
N ARG A 25 8.07 0.79 6.95
CA ARG A 25 8.00 -0.60 6.48
C ARG A 25 6.60 -0.90 5.98
N ALA A 26 6.51 -1.64 4.87
CA ALA A 26 5.24 -2.11 4.33
C ALA A 26 4.35 -2.85 5.35
N ARG A 27 4.96 -3.55 6.32
CA ARG A 27 4.22 -4.24 7.39
C ARG A 27 3.50 -3.30 8.35
N ASP A 28 4.07 -2.12 8.57
CA ASP A 28 3.51 -1.13 9.51
C ASP A 28 2.30 -0.46 8.87
N ILE A 29 2.43 -0.07 7.59
CA ILE A 29 1.29 0.40 6.76
C ILE A 29 0.20 -0.66 6.70
N ALA A 30 0.55 -1.92 6.45
CA ALA A 30 -0.41 -3.03 6.35
C ALA A 30 -1.27 -3.18 7.62
N ARG A 31 -0.65 -3.05 8.79
CA ARG A 31 -1.34 -3.06 10.08
C ARG A 31 -2.27 -1.86 10.23
N GLU A 32 -1.82 -0.68 9.83
CA GLU A 32 -2.59 0.57 9.91
C GLU A 32 -3.83 0.55 9.02
N VAL A 33 -3.71 0.07 7.77
CA VAL A 33 -4.82 0.04 6.81
C VAL A 33 -5.68 -1.24 6.88
N GLY A 34 -5.36 -2.16 7.80
CA GLY A 34 -6.10 -3.41 7.99
C GLY A 34 -5.99 -4.40 6.83
N VAL A 35 -4.81 -4.52 6.22
CA VAL A 35 -4.54 -5.40 5.06
C VAL A 35 -3.50 -6.45 5.42
N PRO A 36 -3.59 -7.70 4.94
CA PRO A 36 -2.54 -8.69 5.15
C PRO A 36 -1.18 -8.21 4.61
N ALA A 37 -0.13 -8.26 5.44
CA ALA A 37 1.19 -7.71 5.09
C ALA A 37 1.80 -8.28 3.80
N PRO A 38 1.76 -9.61 3.51
CA PRO A 38 2.27 -10.14 2.25
C PRO A 38 1.52 -9.61 1.03
N TYR A 39 0.22 -9.38 1.22
CA TYR A 39 -0.65 -8.88 0.17
C TYR A 39 -0.35 -7.41 -0.15
N LEU A 40 -0.20 -6.57 0.87
CA LEU A 40 0.18 -5.18 0.68
C LEU A 40 1.60 -5.05 0.09
N ALA A 41 2.55 -5.87 0.53
CA ALA A 41 3.90 -5.86 -0.03
C ALA A 41 3.91 -6.11 -1.55
N LYS A 42 3.07 -7.03 -2.04
CA LYS A 42 2.92 -7.27 -3.49
C LYS A 42 2.34 -6.06 -4.23
N ILE A 43 1.37 -5.37 -3.63
CA ILE A 43 0.79 -4.15 -4.20
C ILE A 43 1.85 -3.06 -4.30
N LEU A 44 2.57 -2.78 -3.20
CA LEU A 44 3.61 -1.76 -3.15
C LEU A 44 4.76 -2.07 -4.11
N TYR A 45 5.18 -3.33 -4.21
CA TYR A 45 6.17 -3.75 -5.22
C TYR A 45 5.69 -3.48 -6.65
N THR A 46 4.43 -3.76 -6.94
CA THR A 46 3.84 -3.50 -8.27
C THR A 46 3.83 -2.01 -8.57
N LEU A 47 3.44 -1.17 -7.60
CA LEU A 47 3.48 0.29 -7.72
C LEU A 47 4.91 0.80 -7.94
N ALA A 48 5.87 0.34 -7.15
CA ALA A 48 7.26 0.80 -7.24
C ALA A 48 7.97 0.39 -8.55
N THR A 49 7.51 -0.67 -9.21
CA THR A 49 8.15 -1.20 -10.43
C THR A 49 7.41 -0.89 -11.72
N ARG A 50 6.13 -0.49 -11.64
CA ARG A 50 5.26 -0.27 -12.82
C ARG A 50 4.42 1.00 -12.77
N GLY A 51 4.41 1.71 -11.64
CA GLY A 51 3.72 2.98 -11.46
C GLY A 51 4.51 4.15 -12.00
#